data_AF-A0A966WLU5-F1
#
_entry.id   AF-A0A966WLU5-F1
#
_cell.length_a   1.000
_cell.length_b   1.000
_cell.length_c   1.000
_cell.angle_alpha   90.00
_cell.angle_beta   90.00
_cell.angle_gamma   90.00
#
_symmetry.space_group_name_H-M   'P 1'
#
loop_
_entity.id
_entity.type
_entity.pdbx_description
1 polymer ?
#
loop_
_entity_poly.entity_id
_entity_poly.type
_entity_poly.pdbx_seq_one_letter_code
_entity_poly.pdbx_strand_id
1 'polypeptide(L)'
;MRWAAFLSGVALISAILVVVVRHQNRLEFLQVRAEEDLRDELNDEWSRLQLEKATWARHNLVEEAARNELGMVTPGPADIVVIQLGAAQ
;
A
#
# COMPACT_ATOMS: atom_id res chain seq x y z
N MET A 1 -7.84 -27.17 57.07
CA MET A 1 -8.88 -26.24 56.57
C MET A 1 -8.36 -24.88 56.10
N ARG A 2 -7.61 -24.12 56.92
CA ARG A 2 -7.23 -22.71 56.61
C ARG A 2 -6.44 -22.52 55.30
N TRP A 3 -5.52 -23.42 54.99
CA TRP A 3 -4.71 -23.38 53.77
C TRP A 3 -5.51 -23.66 52.49
N ALA A 4 -6.51 -24.55 52.58
CA ALA A 4 -7.38 -24.85 51.44
C ALA A 4 -8.25 -23.65 51.05
N ALA A 5 -8.77 -22.91 52.05
CA ALA A 5 -9.52 -21.69 51.81
C ALA A 5 -8.65 -20.59 51.16
N PHE A 6 -7.40 -20.46 51.62
CA PHE A 6 -6.45 -19.53 51.03
C PHE A 6 -6.12 -19.87 49.56
N LEU A 7 -5.81 -21.15 49.27
CA LEU A 7 -5.54 -21.60 47.91
C LEU A 7 -6.74 -21.41 46.97
N SER A 8 -7.94 -21.70 47.44
CA SER A 8 -9.18 -21.46 46.69
C SER A 8 -9.36 -19.98 46.38
N GLY A 9 -9.14 -19.10 47.35
CA GLY A 9 -9.20 -17.65 47.16
C GLY A 9 -8.21 -17.15 46.11
N VAL A 10 -6.95 -17.59 46.17
CA VAL A 10 -5.93 -17.24 45.18
C VAL A 10 -6.29 -17.74 43.78
N ALA A 11 -6.81 -18.97 43.67
CA ALA A 11 -7.24 -19.53 42.39
C ALA A 11 -8.39 -18.73 41.77
N LEU A 12 -9.38 -18.31 42.58
CA LEU A 12 -10.49 -17.47 42.10
C LEU A 12 -10.01 -16.11 41.62
N ILE A 13 -9.12 -15.47 42.37
CA ILE A 13 -8.51 -14.19 41.97
C ILE A 13 -7.75 -14.36 40.64
N SER A 14 -6.94 -15.41 40.52
CA SER A 14 -6.21 -15.71 39.29
C SER A 14 -7.14 -15.94 38.11
N ALA A 15 -8.25 -16.66 38.29
CA ALA A 15 -9.22 -16.92 37.23
C ALA A 15 -9.84 -15.62 36.71
N ILE A 16 -10.25 -14.73 37.62
CA ILE A 16 -10.80 -13.41 37.25
C ILE A 16 -9.74 -12.57 36.53
N LEU A 17 -8.50 -12.56 37.03
CA LEU A 17 -7.42 -11.75 36.48
C LEU A 17 -7.08 -12.17 35.03
N VAL A 18 -7.08 -13.47 34.74
CA VAL A 18 -6.90 -14.00 33.37
C VAL A 18 -8.00 -13.51 32.42
N VAL A 19 -9.26 -13.51 32.87
CA VAL A 19 -10.38 -13.02 32.05
C VAL A 19 -10.22 -11.53 31.75
N VAL A 20 -9.85 -10.73 32.73
CA VAL A 20 -9.61 -9.29 32.57
C VAL A 20 -8.49 -9.02 31.57
N VAL A 21 -7.34 -9.69 31.74
CA VAL A 21 -6.19 -9.56 30.84
C VAL A 21 -6.57 -9.98 29.41
N ARG A 22 -7.32 -11.07 29.24
CA ARG A 22 -7.80 -11.50 27.93
C ARG A 22 -8.74 -10.47 27.28
N HIS A 23 -9.61 -9.86 28.07
CA HIS A 23 -10.53 -8.84 27.57
C HIS A 23 -9.78 -7.58 27.13
N GLN A 24 -8.82 -7.11 27.94
CA GLN A 24 -7.96 -5.98 27.59
C GLN A 24 -7.16 -6.24 26.31
N ASN A 25 -6.52 -7.41 26.21
CA ASN A 25 -5.81 -7.81 24.98
C ASN A 25 -6.73 -7.78 23.76
N ARG A 26 -7.99 -8.22 23.90
CA ARG A 26 -8.95 -8.15 22.80
C ARG A 26 -9.26 -6.72 22.39
N LEU A 27 -9.41 -5.79 23.33
CA LEU A 27 -9.69 -4.39 23.03
C LEU A 27 -8.51 -3.70 22.34
N GLU A 28 -7.30 -3.91 22.83
CA GLU A 28 -6.07 -3.39 22.21
C GLU A 28 -5.90 -3.94 20.79
N PHE A 29 -6.12 -5.25 20.61
CA PHE A 29 -6.06 -5.88 19.29
C PHE A 29 -7.08 -5.31 18.30
N LEU A 30 -8.30 -5.01 18.76
CA LEU A 30 -9.34 -4.41 17.91
C LEU A 30 -8.98 -3.00 17.44
N GLN A 31 -8.29 -2.22 18.26
CA GLN A 31 -7.85 -0.88 17.87
C GLN A 31 -6.81 -0.94 16.75
N VAL A 32 -5.80 -1.81 16.90
CA VAL A 32 -4.80 -2.04 15.84
C VAL A 32 -5.48 -2.54 14.57
N ARG A 33 -6.43 -3.46 14.72
CA ARG A 33 -7.11 -4.04 13.57
C ARG A 33 -7.89 -3.02 12.75
N ALA A 34 -8.52 -2.05 13.40
CA ALA A 34 -9.26 -1.01 12.70
C ALA A 34 -8.36 -0.14 11.81
N GLU A 35 -7.17 0.24 12.31
CA GLU A 35 -6.19 1.00 11.52
C GLU A 35 -5.57 0.16 10.39
N GLU A 36 -5.34 -1.13 10.62
CA GLU A 36 -4.90 -2.05 9.56
C GLU A 36 -5.93 -2.16 8.45
N ASP A 37 -7.20 -2.34 8.78
CA ASP A 37 -8.28 -2.48 7.80
C ASP A 37 -8.42 -1.18 6.96
N LEU A 38 -8.30 0.00 7.57
CA LEU A 38 -8.26 1.28 6.84
C LEU A 38 -7.04 1.37 5.90
N ARG A 39 -5.86 1.01 6.39
CA ARG A 39 -4.64 1.03 5.57
C ARG A 39 -4.77 0.11 4.36
N ASP A 40 -5.33 -1.06 4.54
CA ASP A 40 -5.50 -2.05 3.49
C ASP A 40 -6.51 -1.55 2.43
N GLU A 41 -7.61 -0.92 2.84
CA GLU A 41 -8.56 -0.27 1.92
C GLU A 41 -7.89 0.82 1.07
N LEU A 42 -7.10 1.71 1.69
CA LEU A 42 -6.35 2.73 0.97
C LEU A 42 -5.34 2.13 -0.01
N ASN A 43 -4.68 1.03 0.37
CA ASN A 43 -3.70 0.37 -0.48
C ASN A 43 -4.35 -0.29 -1.70
N ASP A 44 -5.54 -0.87 -1.53
CA ASP A 44 -6.34 -1.43 -2.63
C ASP A 44 -6.78 -0.33 -3.61
N GLU A 45 -7.27 0.80 -3.11
CA GLU A 45 -7.64 1.95 -3.95
C GLU A 45 -6.42 2.51 -4.69
N TRP A 46 -5.30 2.69 -3.99
CA TRP A 46 -4.06 3.15 -4.60
C TRP A 46 -3.58 2.22 -5.70
N SER A 47 -3.63 0.90 -5.48
CA SER A 47 -3.26 -0.11 -6.48
C SER A 47 -4.15 -0.01 -7.71
N ARG A 48 -5.47 0.19 -7.52
CA ARG A 48 -6.41 0.43 -8.63
C ARG A 48 -6.06 1.70 -9.40
N LEU A 49 -5.83 2.82 -8.72
CA LEU A 49 -5.46 4.08 -9.36
C LEU A 49 -4.14 3.98 -10.14
N GLN A 50 -3.18 3.20 -9.66
CA GLN A 50 -1.95 2.94 -10.40
C GLN A 50 -2.20 2.18 -11.71
N LEU A 51 -3.08 1.17 -11.69
CA LEU A 51 -3.47 0.44 -12.90
C LEU A 51 -4.20 1.34 -13.89
N GLU A 52 -5.07 2.23 -13.40
CA GLU A 52 -5.70 3.26 -14.22
C GLU A 52 -4.63 4.16 -14.86
N LYS A 53 -3.72 4.74 -14.08
CA LYS A 53 -2.63 5.59 -14.60
C LYS A 53 -1.73 4.87 -15.61
N ALA A 54 -1.40 3.60 -15.37
CA ALA A 54 -0.62 2.79 -16.32
C ALA A 54 -1.34 2.63 -17.66
N THR A 55 -2.67 2.61 -17.66
CA THR A 55 -3.49 2.57 -18.87
C THR A 55 -3.40 3.90 -19.65
N TRP A 56 -3.45 5.04 -18.95
CA TRP A 56 -3.32 6.37 -19.56
C TRP A 56 -1.89 6.72 -20.00
N ALA A 57 -0.89 6.17 -19.32
CA ALA A 57 0.53 6.36 -19.66
C ALA A 57 1.01 5.45 -20.80
N ARG A 58 0.12 4.67 -21.43
CA ARG A 58 0.47 3.88 -22.61
C ARG A 58 1.00 4.80 -23.71
N HIS A 59 2.20 4.50 -24.19
CA HIS A 59 2.89 5.24 -25.24
C HIS A 59 1.99 5.57 -26.43
N ASN A 60 1.10 4.65 -26.80
CA ASN A 60 0.13 4.81 -27.88
C ASN A 60 -0.78 6.05 -27.72
N LEU A 61 -1.21 6.41 -26.49
CA LEU A 61 -2.05 7.58 -26.27
C LEU A 61 -1.27 8.88 -26.43
N VAL A 62 -0.01 8.89 -25.98
CA VAL A 62 0.90 10.03 -26.18
C VAL A 62 1.20 10.21 -27.67
N GLU A 63 1.44 9.10 -28.38
CA GLU A 63 1.72 9.10 -29.81
C GLU A 63 0.51 9.55 -30.64
N GLU A 64 -0.69 9.14 -30.23
CA GLU A 64 -1.95 9.54 -30.85
C GLU A 64 -2.26 11.02 -30.62
N ALA A 65 -2.09 11.52 -29.38
CA ALA A 65 -2.21 12.95 -29.09
C ALA A 65 -1.15 13.79 -29.84
N ALA A 66 0.10 13.31 -29.91
CA ALA A 66 1.17 13.99 -30.66
C ALA A 66 0.85 14.09 -32.16
N ARG A 67 0.30 13.03 -32.77
CA ARG A 67 -0.12 13.07 -34.17
C ARG A 67 -1.37 13.91 -34.41
N ASN A 68 -2.40 13.72 -33.58
CA ASN A 68 -3.73 14.27 -33.86
C ASN A 68 -3.89 15.71 -33.35
N GLU A 69 -3.33 16.06 -32.20
CA GLU A 69 -3.46 17.41 -31.62
C GLU A 69 -2.29 18.32 -31.99
N LEU A 70 -1.06 17.80 -31.98
CA LEU A 70 0.15 18.58 -32.28
C LEU A 70 0.60 18.47 -33.74
N GLY A 71 -0.04 17.61 -34.55
CA GLY A 71 0.32 17.40 -35.95
C GLY A 71 1.72 16.81 -36.16
N MET A 72 2.31 16.18 -35.13
CA MET A 72 3.66 15.63 -35.21
C MET A 72 3.67 14.42 -36.15
N VAL A 73 4.69 14.36 -37.00
CA VAL A 73 4.92 13.26 -37.94
C VAL A 73 6.25 12.60 -37.64
N THR A 74 6.36 11.30 -37.89
CA THR A 74 7.63 10.59 -37.74
C THR A 74 8.59 11.07 -38.82
N PRO A 75 9.77 11.62 -38.47
CA PRO A 75 10.73 12.12 -39.45
C PRO A 75 11.24 10.98 -40.33
N GLY A 76 11.40 11.25 -41.63
CA GLY A 76 11.96 10.29 -42.58
C GLY A 76 13.48 10.16 -42.41
N PRO A 77 14.13 9.17 -43.06
CA PRO A 77 15.58 9.00 -42.99
C PRO A 77 16.38 10.22 -43.45
N ALA A 78 15.81 11.05 -44.32
CA ALA A 78 16.42 12.27 -44.84
C ALA A 78 16.35 13.46 -43.85
N ASP A 79 15.45 13.40 -42.86
CA ASP A 79 15.22 14.47 -41.89
C ASP A 79 16.05 14.29 -40.61
N ILE A 80 16.80 13.17 -40.50
CA ILE A 80 17.60 12.81 -39.33
C ILE A 80 19.07 13.17 -39.58
N VAL A 81 19.57 14.16 -38.84
CA VAL A 81 21.00 14.53 -38.84
C VAL A 81 21.66 13.98 -37.57
N VAL A 82 22.60 13.05 -37.74
CA VAL A 82 23.41 12.52 -36.63
C VAL A 82 24.65 13.38 -36.46
N ILE A 83 24.74 14.08 -35.32
CA ILE A 83 25.91 14.90 -34.99
C ILE A 83 26.88 14.04 -34.19
N GLN A 84 28.04 13.71 -34.77
CA GLN A 84 29.16 13.17 -33.99
C GLN A 84 29.86 14.33 -33.28
N LEU A 85 29.69 14.40 -31.96
CA LEU A 85 30.53 15.23 -31.11
C LEU A 85 31.93 14.62 -31.12
N GLY A 86 32.81 15.17 -31.96
CA GLY A 86 34.23 14.83 -31.97
C GLY A 86 34.81 15.08 -30.58
N ALA A 87 35.42 14.04 -29.98
CA ALA A 87 36.24 14.20 -28.80
C ALA A 87 37.25 15.32 -29.07
N ALA A 88 37.17 16.39 -28.26
CA ALA A 88 38.17 17.43 -28.26
C ALA A 88 39.53 16.77 -28.03
N GLN A 89 40.45 17.02 -28.97
CA GLN A 89 41.82 16.53 -29.00
C GLN A 89 42.61 16.97 -27.77
#